data_AF-A0A197ZZE0-F1
#
_entry.id   AF-A0A197ZZE0-F1
#
_cell.length_a   1.000
_cell.length_b   1.000
_cell.length_c   1.000
_cell.angle_alpha   90.00
_cell.angle_beta   90.00
_cell.angle_gamma   90.00
#
_symmetry.space_group_name_H-M   'P 1'
#
loop_
_entity.id
_entity.type
_entity.pdbx_description
1 polymer ?
#
loop_
_entity_poly.entity_id
_entity_poly.type
_entity_poly.pdbx_seq_one_letter_code
_entity_poly.pdbx_strand_id
1 'polypeptide(L)'
;MAKGMREIKRQIKSTQSTKQITRAMEMVAAANLRRAQQSAEAARPYSEKLKEVVASIAAGTKGVKHPMLQSREVKKTAYLVITSDRGLAGGYNANVLRKAMTEIRENHKSTAEYSVFVIGRKGSNFFSKRNIPIVEEVTGVPDTPKFSDIKPVATAAVSNFVNGTYDQLFLIYNKFQNAITQIPTMIRLLPMEDVSGVAAASYEYEPSPEGVLEVLLPKYAETLIYSAVLEGKASEFGARMTAMNSATKNATKMISSYTLAYNRARQASITQEISEIVAGANANA
;
A
#
# COMPACT_ATOMS: atom_id res chain seq x y z
N MET A 1 -37.36 -15.44 19.12
CA MET A 1 -37.89 -14.19 19.74
C MET A 1 -37.82 -13.08 18.72
N ALA A 2 -38.95 -12.45 18.37
CA ALA A 2 -38.94 -11.30 17.47
C ALA A 2 -38.07 -10.20 18.11
N LYS A 3 -37.07 -9.68 17.38
CA LYS A 3 -36.26 -8.55 17.86
C LYS A 3 -37.20 -7.40 18.21
N GLY A 4 -37.14 -6.91 19.44
CA GLY A 4 -37.98 -5.81 19.88
C GLY A 4 -37.73 -4.54 19.06
N MET A 5 -38.76 -3.74 18.81
CA MET A 5 -38.69 -2.49 18.02
C MET A 5 -37.53 -1.57 18.46
N ARG A 6 -37.30 -1.48 19.78
CA ARG A 6 -36.21 -0.70 20.37
C ARG A 6 -34.82 -1.17 19.90
N GLU A 7 -34.62 -2.47 19.76
CA GLU A 7 -33.36 -3.05 19.29
C GLU A 7 -33.13 -2.73 17.81
N ILE A 8 -34.17 -2.87 16.98
CA ILE A 8 -34.10 -2.55 15.54
C ILE A 8 -33.81 -1.06 15.35
N LYS A 9 -34.48 -0.18 16.11
CA LYS A 9 -34.22 1.27 16.08
C LYS A 9 -32.78 1.61 16.47
N ARG A 10 -32.21 0.90 17.46
CA ARG A 10 -30.79 1.04 17.83
C ARG A 10 -29.86 0.59 16.69
N GLN A 11 -30.16 -0.53 16.03
CA GLN A 11 -29.39 -1.02 14.88
C GLN A 11 -29.41 -0.01 13.72
N ILE A 12 -30.58 0.56 13.39
CA ILE A 12 -30.69 1.62 12.38
C ILE A 12 -29.78 2.80 12.71
N LYS A 13 -29.87 3.33 13.95
CA LYS A 13 -29.06 4.49 14.36
C LYS A 13 -27.56 4.18 14.28
N SER A 14 -27.15 3.01 14.76
CA SER A 14 -25.74 2.59 14.69
C SER A 14 -25.23 2.49 13.25
N THR A 15 -25.99 1.85 12.35
CA THR A 15 -25.59 1.70 10.95
C THR A 15 -25.60 3.04 10.21
N GLN A 16 -26.51 3.96 10.56
CA GLN A 16 -26.54 5.32 10.02
C GLN A 16 -25.28 6.10 10.40
N SER A 17 -24.83 6.02 11.65
CA SER A 17 -23.56 6.64 12.07
C SER A 17 -22.37 6.03 11.33
N THR A 18 -22.31 4.70 11.20
CA THR A 18 -21.26 4.03 10.42
C THR A 18 -21.26 4.50 8.96
N LYS A 19 -22.43 4.64 8.33
CA LYS A 19 -22.59 5.15 6.95
C LYS A 19 -22.00 6.56 6.79
N GLN A 20 -22.27 7.45 7.73
CA GLN A 20 -21.73 8.82 7.69
C GLN A 20 -20.20 8.82 7.80
N ILE A 21 -19.64 8.00 8.70
CA ILE A 21 -18.19 7.86 8.87
C ILE A 21 -17.56 7.30 7.58
N THR A 22 -18.09 6.22 7.02
CA THR A 22 -17.53 5.64 5.79
C THR A 22 -17.64 6.61 4.62
N ARG A 23 -18.72 7.39 4.52
CA ARG A 23 -18.85 8.43 3.50
C ARG A 23 -17.83 9.54 3.66
N ALA A 24 -17.57 9.99 4.89
CA ALA A 24 -16.52 10.97 5.16
C ALA A 24 -15.12 10.43 4.81
N MET A 25 -14.82 9.18 5.21
CA MET A 25 -13.55 8.53 4.90
C MET A 25 -13.32 8.33 3.40
N GLU A 26 -14.38 8.03 2.64
CA GLU A 26 -14.34 7.98 1.17
C GLU A 26 -13.87 9.33 0.58
N MET A 27 -14.45 10.44 1.04
CA MET A 27 -14.09 11.79 0.57
C MET A 27 -12.66 12.17 0.95
N VAL A 28 -12.24 11.86 2.18
CA VAL A 28 -10.85 12.09 2.63
C VAL A 28 -9.86 11.28 1.80
N ALA A 29 -10.17 10.00 1.53
CA ALA A 29 -9.34 9.14 0.69
C ALA A 29 -9.26 9.67 -0.75
N ALA A 30 -10.36 10.17 -1.32
CA ALA A 30 -10.36 10.79 -2.65
C ALA A 30 -9.45 12.03 -2.71
N ALA A 31 -9.50 12.89 -1.69
CA ALA A 31 -8.63 14.07 -1.60
C ALA A 31 -7.15 13.69 -1.45
N ASN A 32 -6.84 12.69 -0.61
CA ASN A 32 -5.49 12.17 -0.45
C ASN A 32 -4.97 11.49 -1.72
N LEU A 33 -5.81 10.75 -2.45
CA LEU A 33 -5.47 10.13 -3.73
C LEU A 33 -4.99 11.19 -4.73
N ARG A 34 -5.76 12.28 -4.90
CA ARG A 34 -5.38 13.38 -5.79
C ARG A 34 -4.01 13.96 -5.42
N ARG A 35 -3.76 14.19 -4.12
CA ARG A 35 -2.46 14.69 -3.64
C ARG A 35 -1.32 13.70 -3.89
N ALA A 36 -1.56 12.40 -3.70
CA ALA A 36 -0.57 11.37 -3.96
C ALA A 36 -0.22 11.28 -5.45
N GLN A 37 -1.21 11.36 -6.36
CA GLN A 37 -0.98 11.40 -7.80
C GLN A 37 -0.14 12.62 -8.22
N GLN A 38 -0.50 13.81 -7.73
CA GLN A 38 0.28 15.04 -7.98
C GLN A 38 1.72 14.92 -7.48
N SER A 39 1.93 14.30 -6.31
CA SER A 39 3.27 14.07 -5.77
C SER A 39 4.07 13.08 -6.62
N ALA A 40 3.43 12.03 -7.12
CA ALA A 40 4.07 11.06 -8.03
C ALA A 40 4.43 11.69 -9.38
N GLU A 41 3.55 12.50 -9.96
CA GLU A 41 3.81 13.28 -11.18
C GLU A 41 4.98 14.26 -10.98
N ALA A 42 5.01 14.97 -9.84
CA ALA A 42 6.08 15.91 -9.51
C ALA A 42 7.44 15.24 -9.25
N ALA A 43 7.45 13.97 -8.82
CA ALA A 43 8.69 13.20 -8.61
C ALA A 43 9.28 12.65 -9.92
N ARG A 44 8.46 12.53 -10.98
CA ARG A 44 8.86 11.90 -12.24
C ARG A 44 10.04 12.58 -12.93
N PRO A 45 10.09 13.92 -13.08
CA PRO A 45 11.21 14.59 -13.75
C PRO A 45 12.56 14.32 -13.09
N TYR A 46 12.59 14.25 -11.75
CA TYR A 46 13.81 13.97 -10.99
C TYR A 46 14.31 12.53 -11.26
N SER A 47 13.42 11.54 -11.22
CA SER A 47 13.77 10.15 -11.54
C SER A 47 14.17 9.96 -13.00
N GLU A 48 13.49 10.63 -13.95
CA GLU A 48 13.82 10.58 -15.37
C GLU A 48 15.18 11.21 -15.64
N LYS A 49 15.50 12.36 -15.02
CA LYS A 49 16.79 13.01 -15.19
C LYS A 49 17.94 12.20 -14.59
N LEU A 50 17.74 11.60 -13.40
CA LEU A 50 18.74 10.69 -12.83
C LEU A 50 18.97 9.49 -13.74
N LYS A 51 17.91 8.88 -14.29
CA LYS A 51 18.02 7.78 -15.24
C LYS A 51 18.80 8.19 -16.50
N GLU A 52 18.51 9.37 -17.05
CA GLU A 52 19.19 9.91 -18.23
C GLU A 52 20.70 10.10 -17.99
N VAL A 53 21.08 10.68 -16.84
CA VAL A 53 22.49 10.90 -16.49
C VAL A 53 23.20 9.56 -16.26
N VAL A 54 22.59 8.64 -15.50
CA VAL A 54 23.14 7.29 -15.28
C VAL A 54 23.31 6.54 -16.60
N ALA A 55 22.33 6.59 -17.49
CA ALA A 55 22.39 5.96 -18.81
C ALA A 55 23.48 6.58 -19.70
N SER A 56 23.65 7.91 -19.65
CA SER A 56 24.69 8.61 -20.41
C SER A 56 26.09 8.21 -19.96
N ILE A 57 26.32 8.08 -18.64
CA ILE A 57 27.62 7.64 -18.10
C ILE A 57 27.89 6.17 -18.48
N ALA A 58 26.88 5.30 -18.33
CA ALA A 58 26.99 3.88 -18.64
C ALA A 58 27.26 3.63 -20.13
N ALA A 59 26.65 4.41 -21.03
CA ALA A 59 26.86 4.31 -22.48
C ALA A 59 28.21 4.89 -22.94
N GLY A 60 28.66 6.00 -22.33
CA GLY A 60 29.89 6.70 -22.70
C GLY A 60 31.18 6.01 -22.23
N THR A 61 31.08 5.13 -21.23
CA THR A 61 32.25 4.54 -20.58
C THR A 61 32.27 3.03 -20.80
N LYS A 62 33.06 2.54 -21.75
CA LYS A 62 33.23 1.10 -22.00
C LYS A 62 33.86 0.44 -20.75
N GLY A 63 33.10 -0.43 -20.10
CA GLY A 63 33.62 -1.28 -19.03
C GLY A 63 33.51 -0.70 -17.61
N VAL A 64 32.57 0.21 -17.34
CA VAL A 64 32.26 0.64 -15.96
C VAL A 64 31.96 -0.58 -15.09
N LYS A 65 32.77 -0.79 -14.07
CA LYS A 65 32.58 -1.85 -13.08
C LYS A 65 31.94 -1.27 -11.83
N HIS A 66 30.62 -1.15 -11.82
CA HIS A 66 29.88 -0.76 -10.62
C HIS A 66 29.07 -1.93 -10.05
N PRO A 67 29.18 -2.26 -8.74
CA PRO A 67 28.47 -3.38 -8.13
C PRO A 67 26.95 -3.36 -8.34
N MET A 68 26.35 -2.17 -8.41
CA MET A 68 24.90 -2.00 -8.64
C MET A 68 24.44 -2.25 -10.08
N LEU A 69 25.35 -2.38 -11.05
CA LEU A 69 25.04 -2.66 -12.46
C LEU A 69 25.39 -4.10 -12.86
N GLN A 70 26.20 -4.80 -12.06
CA GLN A 70 26.69 -6.13 -12.40
C GLN A 70 25.85 -7.22 -11.73
N SER A 71 25.43 -8.20 -12.54
CA SER A 71 24.85 -9.42 -12.02
C SER A 71 25.94 -10.33 -11.44
N ARG A 72 25.66 -10.92 -10.28
CA ARG A 72 26.53 -11.87 -9.57
C ARG A 72 25.73 -13.11 -9.19
N GLU A 73 26.43 -14.16 -8.77
CA GLU A 73 25.81 -15.36 -8.21
C GLU A 73 24.92 -15.00 -7.03
N VAL A 74 23.68 -15.51 -7.02
CA VAL A 74 22.67 -15.14 -6.02
C VAL A 74 22.73 -16.11 -4.86
N LYS A 75 23.29 -15.66 -3.73
CA LYS A 75 23.35 -16.41 -2.47
C LYS A 75 22.30 -15.95 -1.48
N LYS A 76 21.99 -14.65 -1.49
CA LYS A 76 20.95 -14.06 -0.63
C LYS A 76 20.14 -13.02 -1.38
N THR A 77 18.82 -12.98 -1.11
CA THR A 77 17.89 -12.05 -1.77
C THR A 77 17.20 -11.15 -0.75
N ALA A 78 17.18 -9.85 -1.00
CA ALA A 78 16.43 -8.90 -0.19
C ALA A 78 15.07 -8.55 -0.83
N TYR A 79 14.06 -8.38 0.02
CA TYR A 79 12.73 -7.93 -0.36
C TYR A 79 12.36 -6.68 0.43
N LEU A 80 12.15 -5.56 -0.27
CA LEU A 80 11.57 -4.34 0.29
C LEU A 80 10.08 -4.32 0.00
N VAL A 81 9.26 -4.42 1.05
CA VAL A 81 7.81 -4.56 0.93
C VAL A 81 7.12 -3.29 1.40
N ILE A 82 6.34 -2.67 0.53
CA ILE A 82 5.56 -1.46 0.81
C ILE A 82 4.12 -1.83 1.15
N THR A 83 3.70 -1.43 2.35
CA THR A 83 2.35 -1.62 2.89
C THR A 83 1.85 -0.31 3.51
N SER A 84 0.58 -0.28 3.92
CA SER A 84 0.04 0.87 4.62
C SER A 84 0.25 0.79 6.12
N ASP A 85 0.23 1.94 6.81
CA ASP A 85 0.13 1.95 8.27
C ASP A 85 -1.31 1.69 8.75
N ARG A 86 -2.29 2.26 8.04
CA ARG A 86 -3.71 2.22 8.40
C ARG A 86 -4.45 1.13 7.63
N GLY A 87 -5.52 0.60 8.22
CA GLY A 87 -6.40 -0.38 7.59
C GLY A 87 -7.45 0.24 6.67
N LEU A 88 -8.57 -0.47 6.53
CA LEU A 88 -9.77 -0.05 5.80
C LEU A 88 -9.52 0.26 4.30
N ALA A 89 -8.51 -0.40 3.71
CA ALA A 89 -8.13 -0.26 2.31
C ALA A 89 -8.43 -1.54 1.49
N GLY A 90 -9.51 -2.25 1.84
CA GLY A 90 -9.89 -3.51 1.19
C GLY A 90 -8.74 -4.53 1.16
N GLY A 91 -8.46 -5.07 -0.03
CA GLY A 91 -7.42 -6.08 -0.26
C GLY A 91 -5.99 -5.53 -0.39
N TYR A 92 -5.75 -4.22 -0.32
CA TYR A 92 -4.44 -3.59 -0.60
C TYR A 92 -3.25 -4.30 0.07
N ASN A 93 -3.27 -4.42 1.41
CA ASN A 93 -2.20 -5.06 2.16
C ASN A 93 -2.17 -6.58 1.94
N ALA A 94 -3.36 -7.21 1.92
CA ALA A 94 -3.46 -8.65 1.80
C ALA A 94 -2.86 -9.14 0.47
N ASN A 95 -3.06 -8.39 -0.61
CA ASN A 95 -2.59 -8.76 -1.94
C ASN A 95 -1.07 -8.61 -2.09
N VAL A 96 -0.49 -7.49 -1.63
CA VAL A 96 0.97 -7.29 -1.68
C VAL A 96 1.71 -8.26 -0.75
N LEU A 97 1.18 -8.52 0.45
CA LEU A 97 1.78 -9.46 1.39
C LEU A 97 1.64 -10.92 0.91
N ARG A 98 0.55 -11.26 0.23
CA ARG A 98 0.40 -12.57 -0.41
C ARG A 98 1.46 -12.74 -1.50
N LYS A 99 1.64 -11.75 -2.38
CA LYS A 99 2.69 -11.80 -3.40
C LYS A 99 4.07 -11.97 -2.77
N ALA A 100 4.43 -11.13 -1.80
CA ALA A 100 5.72 -11.26 -1.09
C ALA A 100 5.92 -12.65 -0.48
N MET A 101 4.91 -13.22 0.19
CA MET A 101 5.02 -14.55 0.78
C MET A 101 5.09 -15.67 -0.25
N THR A 102 4.39 -15.54 -1.38
CA THR A 102 4.51 -16.50 -2.49
C THR A 102 5.94 -16.51 -3.01
N GLU A 103 6.50 -15.34 -3.32
CA GLU A 103 7.88 -15.22 -3.83
C GLU A 103 8.91 -15.75 -2.81
N ILE A 104 8.73 -15.44 -1.52
CA ILE A 104 9.63 -15.95 -0.47
C ILE A 104 9.57 -17.48 -0.38
N ARG A 105 8.38 -18.07 -0.44
CA ARG A 105 8.21 -19.53 -0.28
C ARG A 105 8.65 -20.32 -1.50
N GLU A 106 8.49 -19.77 -2.69
CA GLU A 106 8.86 -20.43 -3.94
C GLU A 106 10.38 -20.44 -4.16
N ASN A 107 11.07 -19.37 -3.74
CA ASN A 107 12.49 -19.18 -4.01
C ASN A 107 13.42 -19.53 -2.83
N HIS A 108 12.90 -19.66 -1.61
CA HIS A 108 13.72 -19.84 -0.40
C HIS A 108 13.21 -20.98 0.47
N LYS A 109 14.15 -21.76 1.02
CA LYS A 109 13.88 -22.84 1.99
C LYS A 109 14.20 -22.43 3.42
N SER A 110 15.08 -21.45 3.60
CA SER A 110 15.56 -20.99 4.90
C SER A 110 15.47 -19.47 5.04
N THR A 111 15.28 -18.98 6.28
CA THR A 111 15.34 -17.55 6.61
C THR A 111 16.73 -16.95 6.41
N ALA A 112 17.77 -17.77 6.30
CA ALA A 112 19.13 -17.30 6.02
C ALA A 112 19.32 -16.82 4.57
N GLU A 113 18.48 -17.31 3.64
CA GLU A 113 18.58 -17.06 2.20
C GLU A 113 17.95 -15.73 1.77
N TYR A 114 17.25 -15.04 2.70
CA TYR A 114 16.62 -13.76 2.39
C TYR A 114 16.68 -12.73 3.53
N SER A 115 16.45 -11.47 3.15
CA SER A 115 16.32 -10.32 4.04
C SER A 115 15.02 -9.58 3.73
N VAL A 116 14.30 -9.11 4.75
CA VAL A 116 13.07 -8.33 4.55
C VAL A 116 13.24 -6.92 5.11
N PHE A 117 12.90 -5.93 4.28
CA PHE A 117 12.75 -4.53 4.66
C PHE A 117 11.29 -4.16 4.52
N VAL A 118 10.76 -3.35 5.44
CA VAL A 118 9.34 -3.03 5.44
C VAL A 118 9.08 -1.54 5.53
N ILE A 119 8.22 -1.05 4.64
CA ILE A 119 7.62 0.27 4.75
C ILE A 119 6.15 0.07 5.11
N GLY A 120 5.76 0.51 6.31
CA GLY A 120 4.39 0.48 6.81
C GLY A 120 4.11 -0.58 7.87
N ARG A 121 3.29 -0.19 8.86
CA ARG A 121 2.94 -0.99 10.04
C ARG A 121 2.21 -2.30 9.71
N LYS A 122 1.45 -2.38 8.62
CA LYS A 122 0.71 -3.61 8.28
C LYS A 122 1.64 -4.74 7.87
N GLY A 123 2.69 -4.44 7.11
CA GLY A 123 3.74 -5.40 6.77
C GLY A 123 4.57 -5.80 7.98
N SER A 124 5.01 -4.80 8.78
CA SER A 124 5.83 -5.04 9.98
C SER A 124 5.18 -6.05 10.92
N ASN A 125 3.92 -5.80 11.27
CA ASN A 125 3.13 -6.72 12.09
C ASN A 125 2.91 -8.09 11.44
N PHE A 126 2.78 -8.13 10.11
CA PHE A 126 2.51 -9.37 9.39
C PHE A 126 3.71 -10.32 9.39
N PHE A 127 4.91 -9.79 9.14
CA PHE A 127 6.17 -10.55 9.12
C PHE A 127 6.60 -10.93 10.54
N SER A 128 6.50 -9.99 11.49
CA SER A 128 6.80 -10.25 12.91
C SER A 128 5.97 -11.39 13.48
N LYS A 129 4.65 -11.42 13.22
CA LYS A 129 3.76 -12.52 13.64
C LYS A 129 4.10 -13.89 13.04
N ARG A 130 4.92 -13.93 11.99
CA ARG A 130 5.37 -15.15 11.32
C ARG A 130 6.82 -15.49 11.64
N ASN A 131 7.44 -14.78 12.59
CA ASN A 131 8.85 -14.93 12.95
C ASN A 131 9.79 -14.75 11.75
N ILE A 132 9.39 -13.91 10.77
CA ILE A 132 10.24 -13.55 9.65
C ILE A 132 11.09 -12.35 10.09
N PRO A 133 12.43 -12.46 10.07
CA PRO A 133 13.31 -11.38 10.52
C PRO A 133 13.23 -10.19 9.58
N ILE A 134 12.95 -9.02 10.15
CA ILE A 134 12.95 -7.73 9.46
C ILE A 134 14.29 -7.06 9.75
N VAL A 135 15.04 -6.72 8.71
CA VAL A 135 16.35 -6.06 8.85
C VAL A 135 16.15 -4.62 9.30
N GLU A 136 15.27 -3.90 8.61
CA GLU A 136 14.90 -2.53 8.95
C GLU A 136 13.47 -2.24 8.52
N GLU A 137 12.79 -1.40 9.29
CA GLU A 137 11.44 -0.97 9.00
C GLU A 137 11.22 0.51 9.27
N VAL A 138 10.27 1.08 8.55
CA VAL A 138 9.72 2.39 8.86
C VAL A 138 8.20 2.29 8.98
N THR A 139 7.65 2.90 10.02
CA THR A 139 6.20 2.98 10.25
C THR A 139 5.77 4.40 10.54
N GLY A 140 4.48 4.68 10.40
CA GLY A 140 3.96 6.05 10.61
C GLY A 140 4.30 6.98 9.44
N VAL A 141 4.42 6.43 8.23
CA VAL A 141 4.70 7.20 7.01
C VAL A 141 3.50 8.11 6.73
N PRO A 142 3.70 9.45 6.63
CA PRO A 142 2.62 10.40 6.41
C PRO A 142 1.75 10.09 5.18
N ASP A 143 0.54 10.64 5.14
CA ASP A 143 -0.35 10.53 3.97
C ASP A 143 0.25 11.19 2.73
N THR A 144 1.10 12.19 2.91
CA THR A 144 1.88 12.85 1.85
C THR A 144 3.35 12.77 2.25
N PRO A 145 4.02 11.64 1.95
CA PRO A 145 5.38 11.39 2.42
C PRO A 145 6.38 12.29 1.67
N LYS A 146 7.46 12.62 2.37
CA LYS A 146 8.67 13.21 1.80
C LYS A 146 9.75 12.14 1.70
N PHE A 147 10.77 12.40 0.89
CA PHE A 147 11.92 11.49 0.78
C PHE A 147 12.59 11.21 2.13
N SER A 148 12.70 12.22 3.00
CA SER A 148 13.24 12.10 4.35
C SER A 148 12.54 11.04 5.20
N ASP A 149 11.25 10.81 4.97
CA ASP A 149 10.43 9.92 5.79
C ASP A 149 10.76 8.44 5.53
N ILE A 150 11.35 8.11 4.39
CA ILE A 150 11.73 6.75 4.01
C ILE A 150 13.23 6.56 3.83
N LYS A 151 14.02 7.64 3.96
CA LYS A 151 15.46 7.62 3.73
C LYS A 151 16.20 6.56 4.55
N PRO A 152 15.96 6.38 5.86
CA PRO A 152 16.70 5.39 6.66
C PRO A 152 16.62 3.97 6.06
N VAL A 153 15.40 3.47 5.83
CA VAL A 153 15.17 2.13 5.27
C VAL A 153 15.64 2.01 3.81
N ALA A 154 15.50 3.07 3.01
CA ALA A 154 15.96 3.06 1.63
C ALA A 154 17.49 3.01 1.55
N THR A 155 18.18 3.85 2.33
CA THR A 155 19.64 3.85 2.42
C THR A 155 20.14 2.51 2.95
N ALA A 156 19.56 1.97 4.03
CA ALA A 156 19.95 0.66 4.56
C ALA A 156 19.78 -0.47 3.52
N ALA A 157 18.66 -0.48 2.79
CA ALA A 157 18.43 -1.48 1.74
C ALA A 157 19.40 -1.35 0.55
N VAL A 158 19.84 -0.15 0.21
CA VAL A 158 20.81 0.05 -0.88
C VAL A 158 22.23 -0.23 -0.39
N SER A 159 22.63 0.30 0.77
CA SER A 159 23.97 0.10 1.34
C SER A 159 24.27 -1.37 1.64
N ASN A 160 23.30 -2.13 2.16
CA ASN A 160 23.50 -3.56 2.42
C ASN A 160 23.73 -4.37 1.13
N PHE A 161 23.15 -3.96 0.00
CA PHE A 161 23.47 -4.54 -1.32
C PHE A 161 24.91 -4.22 -1.73
N VAL A 162 25.30 -2.94 -1.63
CA VAL A 162 26.65 -2.47 -1.99
C VAL A 162 27.72 -3.17 -1.15
N ASN A 163 27.45 -3.38 0.14
CA ASN A 163 28.32 -4.11 1.07
C ASN A 163 28.32 -5.64 0.86
N GLY A 164 27.55 -6.17 -0.09
CA GLY A 164 27.52 -7.60 -0.40
C GLY A 164 26.77 -8.46 0.62
N THR A 165 25.86 -7.86 1.43
CA THR A 165 25.01 -8.63 2.36
C THR A 165 24.01 -9.51 1.60
N TYR A 166 23.61 -9.08 0.41
CA TYR A 166 22.76 -9.82 -0.52
C TYR A 166 23.04 -9.39 -1.96
N ASP A 167 22.65 -10.26 -2.88
CA ASP A 167 23.04 -10.19 -4.29
C ASP A 167 21.94 -9.64 -5.18
N GLN A 168 20.70 -9.57 -4.66
CA GLN A 168 19.53 -9.01 -5.32
C GLN A 168 18.65 -8.27 -4.32
N LEU A 169 18.01 -7.19 -4.78
CA LEU A 169 17.00 -6.45 -4.04
C LEU A 169 15.75 -6.30 -4.89
N PHE A 170 14.64 -6.86 -4.43
CA PHE A 170 13.33 -6.71 -5.05
C PHE A 170 12.47 -5.72 -4.28
N LEU A 171 11.71 -4.93 -5.03
CA LEU A 171 10.72 -3.99 -4.51
C LEU A 171 9.32 -4.54 -4.77
N ILE A 172 8.53 -4.70 -3.71
CA ILE A 172 7.18 -5.26 -3.77
C ILE A 172 6.18 -4.21 -3.27
N TYR A 173 5.28 -3.79 -4.15
CA TYR A 173 4.30 -2.75 -3.86
C TYR A 173 3.05 -2.92 -4.72
N ASN A 174 2.02 -2.12 -4.48
CA ASN A 174 0.83 -2.07 -5.34
C ASN A 174 0.99 -0.96 -6.37
N LYS A 175 1.18 -1.33 -7.64
CA LYS A 175 1.22 -0.41 -8.78
C LYS A 175 -0.16 0.22 -9.01
N PHE A 176 -0.19 1.54 -9.15
CA PHE A 176 -1.45 2.27 -9.32
C PHE A 176 -1.83 2.26 -10.80
N GLN A 177 -2.93 1.58 -11.15
CA GLN A 177 -3.48 1.67 -12.51
C GLN A 177 -4.61 2.70 -12.56
N ASN A 178 -5.56 2.60 -11.64
CA ASN A 178 -6.63 3.57 -11.46
C ASN A 178 -7.23 3.43 -10.04
N ALA A 179 -8.24 4.25 -9.74
CA ALA A 179 -8.89 4.27 -8.43
C ALA A 179 -9.49 2.93 -7.98
N ILE A 180 -9.84 2.04 -8.92
CA ILE A 180 -10.45 0.73 -8.65
C ILE A 180 -9.39 -0.39 -8.71
N THR A 181 -8.47 -0.30 -9.67
CA THR A 181 -7.48 -1.36 -9.94
C THR A 181 -6.10 -0.99 -9.40
N GLN A 182 -5.60 -1.82 -8.48
CA GLN A 182 -4.24 -1.78 -7.96
C GLN A 182 -3.62 -3.16 -8.16
N ILE A 183 -2.44 -3.22 -8.77
CA ILE A 183 -1.80 -4.47 -9.17
C ILE A 183 -0.60 -4.72 -8.25
N PRO A 184 -0.58 -5.80 -7.45
CA PRO A 184 0.62 -6.19 -6.71
C PRO A 184 1.74 -6.50 -7.69
N THR A 185 2.81 -5.73 -7.64
CA THR A 185 3.95 -5.84 -8.55
C THR A 185 5.21 -6.09 -7.74
N MET A 186 6.07 -6.94 -8.28
CA MET A 186 7.45 -7.10 -7.83
C MET A 186 8.34 -6.65 -8.98
N ILE A 187 9.25 -5.74 -8.70
CA ILE A 187 10.30 -5.33 -9.63
C ILE A 187 11.66 -5.60 -9.02
N ARG A 188 12.64 -5.96 -9.83
CA ARG A 188 14.03 -6.01 -9.39
C ARG A 188 14.56 -4.58 -9.35
N LEU A 189 15.00 -4.16 -8.17
CA LEU A 189 15.62 -2.85 -7.98
C LEU A 189 17.13 -2.92 -8.16
N LEU A 190 17.78 -3.92 -7.56
CA LEU A 190 19.22 -4.16 -7.69
C LEU A 190 19.53 -5.64 -7.97
N PRO A 191 20.58 -5.96 -8.75
CA PRO A 191 21.31 -5.02 -9.62
C PRO A 191 20.36 -4.39 -10.65
N MET A 192 20.63 -3.15 -11.02
CA MET A 192 19.84 -2.43 -12.00
C MET A 192 19.99 -3.11 -13.36
N GLU A 193 18.91 -3.14 -14.13
CA GLU A 193 18.97 -3.57 -15.52
C GLU A 193 19.79 -2.58 -16.33
N ASP A 194 20.45 -3.10 -17.38
CA ASP A 194 21.35 -2.31 -18.21
C ASP A 194 20.61 -1.09 -18.76
N VAL A 195 21.10 0.10 -18.38
CA VAL A 195 20.48 1.37 -18.74
C VAL A 195 20.96 1.84 -20.13
N SER A 196 21.73 1.01 -20.83
CA SER A 196 22.24 1.24 -22.18
C SER A 196 21.10 1.39 -23.19
N GLY A 197 21.00 2.54 -23.86
CA GLY A 197 20.01 2.76 -24.94
C GLY A 197 19.42 4.16 -25.02
N VAL A 198 19.73 5.05 -24.07
CA VAL A 198 19.39 6.48 -24.18
C VAL A 198 20.51 7.19 -24.94
N ALA A 199 20.14 8.12 -25.85
CA ALA A 199 21.11 8.91 -26.60
C ALA A 199 22.09 9.61 -25.64
N ALA A 200 23.38 9.32 -25.79
CA ALA A 200 24.41 9.85 -24.92
C ALA A 200 24.58 11.34 -25.19
N ALA A 201 24.25 12.17 -24.20
CA ALA A 201 24.77 13.54 -24.16
C ALA A 201 26.24 13.50 -23.74
N SER A 202 27.07 14.33 -24.39
CA SER A 202 28.49 14.45 -24.05
C SER A 202 28.62 15.29 -22.78
N TYR A 203 28.93 14.65 -21.66
CA TYR A 203 29.19 15.31 -20.38
C TYR A 203 30.67 15.19 -20.03
N GLU A 204 31.21 16.23 -19.39
CA GLU A 204 32.47 16.17 -18.66
C GLU A 204 32.15 15.79 -17.21
N TYR A 205 32.86 14.80 -16.67
CA TYR A 205 32.59 14.24 -15.35
C TYR A 205 33.72 14.57 -14.39
N GLU A 206 33.39 15.22 -13.28
CA GLU A 206 34.34 15.53 -12.21
C GLU A 206 33.91 14.80 -10.92
N PRO A 207 34.80 14.03 -10.26
CA PRO A 207 36.22 13.79 -10.58
C PRO A 207 36.47 12.73 -11.68
N SER A 208 35.54 11.78 -11.86
CA SER A 208 35.58 10.76 -12.94
C SER A 208 34.18 10.18 -13.17
N PRO A 209 33.91 9.49 -14.30
CA PRO A 209 32.66 8.78 -14.54
C PRO A 209 32.29 7.82 -13.41
N GLU A 210 33.24 7.04 -12.91
CA GLU A 210 33.07 6.08 -11.83
C GLU A 210 32.74 6.79 -10.50
N GLY A 211 33.47 7.85 -10.15
CA GLY A 211 33.22 8.61 -8.92
C GLY A 211 31.85 9.29 -8.92
N VAL A 212 31.38 9.74 -10.07
CA VAL A 212 30.01 10.27 -10.22
C VAL A 212 28.97 9.15 -10.03
N LEU A 213 29.19 7.96 -10.61
CA LEU A 213 28.28 6.83 -10.46
C LEU A 213 28.19 6.29 -9.04
N GLU A 214 29.30 6.27 -8.28
CA GLU A 214 29.32 5.89 -6.87
C GLU A 214 28.34 6.71 -6.02
N VAL A 215 28.15 7.99 -6.38
CA VAL A 215 27.21 8.88 -5.70
C VAL A 215 25.80 8.81 -6.30
N LEU A 216 25.68 8.73 -7.63
CA LEU A 216 24.39 8.82 -8.30
C LEU A 216 23.58 7.53 -8.27
N LEU A 217 24.21 6.35 -8.39
CA LEU A 217 23.49 5.07 -8.43
C LEU A 217 22.74 4.77 -7.13
N PRO A 218 23.33 4.96 -5.93
CA PRO A 218 22.59 4.82 -4.69
C PRO A 218 21.40 5.78 -4.61
N LYS A 219 21.62 7.06 -4.94
CA LYS A 219 20.54 8.07 -4.95
C LYS A 219 19.43 7.73 -5.93
N TYR A 220 19.78 7.18 -7.09
CA TYR A 220 18.81 6.74 -8.08
C TYR A 220 17.98 5.56 -7.55
N ALA A 221 18.61 4.55 -6.95
CA ALA A 221 17.90 3.42 -6.32
C ALA A 221 16.96 3.89 -5.19
N GLU A 222 17.42 4.79 -4.32
CA GLU A 222 16.59 5.37 -3.26
C GLU A 222 15.41 6.17 -3.82
N THR A 223 15.61 6.89 -4.93
CA THR A 223 14.55 7.64 -5.63
C THR A 223 13.50 6.71 -6.24
N LEU A 224 13.92 5.55 -6.77
CA LEU A 224 12.99 4.53 -7.26
C LEU A 224 12.15 3.93 -6.12
N ILE A 225 12.75 3.69 -4.95
CA ILE A 225 12.01 3.29 -3.75
C ILE A 225 10.99 4.37 -3.36
N TYR A 226 11.41 5.63 -3.31
CA TYR A 226 10.51 6.75 -2.99
C TYR A 226 9.35 6.87 -3.99
N SER A 227 9.63 6.71 -5.28
CA SER A 227 8.61 6.74 -6.34
C SER A 227 7.59 5.61 -6.16
N ALA A 228 8.05 4.41 -5.80
CA ALA A 228 7.16 3.30 -5.48
C ALA A 228 6.35 3.51 -4.19
N VAL A 229 6.89 4.25 -3.21
CA VAL A 229 6.13 4.67 -2.01
C VAL A 229 5.02 5.65 -2.40
N LEU A 230 5.29 6.64 -3.25
CA LEU A 230 4.28 7.58 -3.74
C LEU A 230 3.18 6.86 -4.53
N GLU A 231 3.57 5.96 -5.42
CA GLU A 231 2.63 5.13 -6.17
C GLU A 231 1.85 4.19 -5.24
N GLY A 232 2.52 3.61 -4.25
CA GLY A 232 1.93 2.79 -3.20
C GLY A 232 0.90 3.54 -2.37
N LYS A 233 1.12 4.84 -2.08
CA LYS A 233 0.16 5.72 -1.39
C LYS A 233 -1.04 6.05 -2.28
N ALA A 234 -0.84 6.32 -3.58
CA ALA A 234 -1.94 6.49 -4.52
C ALA A 234 -2.81 5.22 -4.57
N SER A 235 -2.20 4.05 -4.68
CA SER A 235 -2.88 2.75 -4.59
C SER A 235 -3.61 2.55 -3.26
N GLU A 236 -3.02 2.93 -2.13
CA GLU A 236 -3.63 2.84 -0.81
C GLU A 236 -4.92 3.66 -0.73
N PHE A 237 -4.87 4.92 -1.19
CA PHE A 237 -6.02 5.81 -1.14
C PHE A 237 -7.11 5.44 -2.17
N GLY A 238 -6.74 4.97 -3.36
CA GLY A 238 -7.69 4.41 -4.33
C GLY A 238 -8.44 3.20 -3.76
N ALA A 239 -7.71 2.25 -3.18
CA ALA A 239 -8.29 1.07 -2.54
C ALA A 239 -9.19 1.44 -1.35
N ARG A 240 -8.78 2.40 -0.52
CA ARG A 240 -9.57 2.91 0.62
C ARG A 240 -10.83 3.61 0.16
N MET A 241 -10.75 4.49 -0.84
CA MET A 241 -11.91 5.17 -1.42
C MET A 241 -12.93 4.14 -1.92
N THR A 242 -12.49 3.14 -2.67
CA THR A 242 -13.34 2.06 -3.21
C THR A 242 -13.96 1.20 -2.09
N ALA A 243 -13.18 0.85 -1.07
CA ALA A 243 -13.67 0.09 0.08
C ALA A 243 -14.71 0.86 0.89
N MET A 244 -14.49 2.15 1.12
CA MET A 244 -15.41 3.01 1.88
C MET A 244 -16.70 3.33 1.10
N ASN A 245 -16.62 3.49 -0.23
CA ASN A 245 -17.81 3.60 -1.08
C ASN A 245 -18.67 2.33 -0.98
N SER A 246 -18.04 1.16 -1.12
CA SER A 246 -18.72 -0.13 -0.96
C SER A 246 -19.35 -0.29 0.43
N ALA A 247 -18.64 0.10 1.49
CA ALA A 247 -19.16 0.08 2.86
C ALA A 247 -20.37 1.01 3.02
N THR A 248 -20.35 2.21 2.44
CA THR A 248 -21.46 3.18 2.46
C THR A 248 -22.71 2.64 1.75
N LYS A 249 -22.51 1.98 0.59
CA LYS A 249 -23.59 1.31 -0.15
C LYS A 249 -24.17 0.15 0.66
N ASN A 250 -23.33 -0.68 1.28
CA ASN A 250 -23.76 -1.80 2.12
C ASN A 250 -24.54 -1.31 3.36
N ALA A 251 -24.07 -0.27 4.03
CA ALA A 251 -24.77 0.34 5.16
C ALA A 251 -26.15 0.87 4.74
N THR A 252 -26.26 1.49 3.56
CA THR A 252 -27.54 1.95 3.01
C THR A 252 -28.52 0.79 2.81
N LYS A 253 -28.07 -0.32 2.23
CA LYS A 253 -28.90 -1.53 2.07
C LYS A 253 -29.39 -2.08 3.41
N MET A 254 -28.49 -2.18 4.40
CA MET A 254 -28.82 -2.67 5.74
C MET A 254 -29.86 -1.79 6.44
N ILE A 255 -29.73 -0.46 6.33
CA ILE A 255 -30.68 0.49 6.90
C ILE A 255 -32.06 0.31 6.29
N SER A 256 -32.16 0.14 4.97
CA SER A 256 -33.43 -0.16 4.31
C SER A 256 -34.07 -1.45 4.83
N SER A 257 -33.29 -2.52 4.98
CA SER A 257 -33.78 -3.78 5.55
C SER A 257 -34.25 -3.65 6.99
N TYR A 258 -33.49 -2.95 7.85
CA TYR A 258 -33.89 -2.71 9.24
C TYR A 258 -35.12 -1.81 9.34
N THR A 259 -35.26 -0.83 8.45
CA THR A 259 -36.44 0.04 8.41
C THR A 259 -37.70 -0.75 8.06
N LEU A 260 -37.62 -1.67 7.10
CA LEU A 260 -38.72 -2.57 6.76
C LEU A 260 -39.10 -3.45 7.96
N ALA A 261 -38.10 -4.06 8.61
CA ALA A 261 -38.32 -4.90 9.80
C ALA A 261 -38.93 -4.10 10.96
N TYR A 262 -38.47 -2.87 11.19
CA TYR A 262 -39.02 -1.97 12.21
C TYR A 262 -40.49 -1.65 11.95
N ASN A 263 -40.83 -1.30 10.71
CA ASN A 263 -42.22 -0.98 10.35
C ASN A 263 -43.14 -2.19 10.53
N ARG A 264 -42.68 -3.39 10.18
CA ARG A 264 -43.42 -4.64 10.39
C ARG A 264 -43.66 -4.93 11.87
N ALA A 265 -42.62 -4.79 12.70
CA ALA A 265 -42.72 -4.96 14.15
C ALA A 265 -43.63 -3.90 14.80
N ARG A 266 -43.59 -2.66 14.30
CA ARG A 266 -44.47 -1.58 14.73
C ARG A 266 -45.93 -1.87 14.43
N GLN A 267 -46.23 -2.33 13.22
CA GLN A 267 -47.59 -2.73 12.85
C GLN A 267 -48.10 -3.87 13.73
N ALA A 268 -47.27 -4.91 13.94
CA ALA A 268 -47.63 -6.02 14.82
C ALA A 268 -47.89 -5.57 16.27
N SER A 269 -47.05 -4.68 16.83
CA SER A 269 -47.25 -4.12 18.18
C SER A 269 -48.57 -3.34 18.28
N ILE A 270 -48.87 -2.47 17.30
CA ILE A 270 -50.11 -1.70 17.29
C ILE A 270 -51.32 -2.63 17.19
N THR A 271 -51.28 -3.63 16.31
CA THR A 271 -52.37 -4.61 16.18
C THR A 271 -52.56 -5.41 17.46
N GLN A 272 -51.48 -5.80 18.13
CA GLN A 272 -51.53 -6.52 19.39
C GLN A 272 -52.12 -5.65 20.50
N GLU A 273 -51.65 -4.41 20.66
CA GLU A 273 -52.19 -3.44 21.63
C GLU A 273 -53.68 -3.20 21.43
N ILE A 274 -54.13 -3.01 20.18
CA ILE A 274 -55.56 -2.85 19.87
C ILE A 274 -56.35 -4.11 20.22
N SER A 275 -55.83 -5.29 19.88
CA SER A 275 -56.49 -6.57 20.19
C SER A 275 -56.64 -6.79 21.71
N GLU A 276 -55.59 -6.45 22.48
CA GLU A 276 -55.60 -6.52 23.94
C GLU A 276 -56.61 -5.54 24.57
N ILE A 277 -56.70 -4.31 24.06
CA ILE A 277 -57.69 -3.32 24.50
C ILE A 277 -59.12 -3.80 24.24
N VAL A 278 -59.40 -4.30 23.03
CA VAL A 278 -60.74 -4.79 22.65
C VAL A 278 -61.12 -6.02 23.47
N ALA A 279 -60.20 -6.96 23.67
CA ALA A 279 -60.44 -8.14 24.49
C ALA A 279 -60.72 -7.77 25.96
N GLY A 280 -59.96 -6.83 26.53
CA GLY A 280 -60.17 -6.34 27.89
C GLY A 280 -61.49 -5.59 28.07
N ALA A 281 -61.90 -4.80 27.08
CA ALA A 281 -63.20 -4.11 27.10
C ALA A 281 -64.37 -5.11 27.08
N ASN A 282 -64.29 -6.14 26.23
CA ASN A 282 -65.33 -7.17 26.12
C ASN A 282 -65.41 -8.11 27.33
N ALA A 283 -64.32 -8.29 28.08
CA ALA A 283 -64.31 -9.14 29.28
C ALA A 283 -65.04 -8.51 30.48
N ASN A 284 -65.27 -7.19 30.44
CA ASN A 284 -65.95 -6.43 31.49
C ASN A 284 -67.42 -6.08 31.15
N ALA A 285 -67.92 -6.53 30.00
CA ALA A 285 -69.30 -6.37 29.54
C ALA A 285 -70.08 -7.68 29.72
#